data_AF-A0A356ATY4-F1
#
_entry.id   AF-A0A356ATY4-F1
#
_cell.length_a   1.000
_cell.length_b   1.000
_cell.length_c   1.000
_cell.angle_alpha   90.00
_cell.angle_beta   90.00
_cell.angle_gamma   90.00
#
_symmetry.space_group_name_H-M   'P 1'
#
loop_
_entity.id
_entity.type
_entity.pdbx_description
1 polymer ?
#
loop_
_entity_poly.entity_id
_entity_poly.type
_entity_poly.pdbx_seq_one_letter_code
_entity_poly.pdbx_strand_id
1 'polypeptide(L)'
;MKKREIRNILKQLVDIPLPDKEKVLSACSEPKMVELVQIRKLKLKPLVAISFVLVLLVLSVSAYTIAAQVREYNEAVIFFSEYDLPIGGLTRGEIRKVYRDIRTMTFNYDKTAQVIESAVGGYEIFQENPTAEDLKNLWNYKNGMLFVQERTNSPVSYKYYTVEKLNERLGFDVHDKSVFEKYEKNELVWQVEFRNFWIEDYVMNRDRIIVYGRLPTYSSAQKSYAWIACIDSDGTVLWETMLYNGFKSEYIGAVVPTDEKIAVFSRGDLRYLCLNELDPDGEVINFHKTDVGNYGIWNAAKLGGDYIVQLGSYMTGEYAKIIKVNSEGVIIDSFLYDSDDNYYYVRDMIEYNEHVYLSAYSVPAPDKGEKDADKNAGGRHDIAPILRYIFDNNRMDISKEELTKLVRDQFTAVLLVCDPISGTPKEFYSVKGSLGSKLTINDSQELSWDVESITETFFSPMTSSFTIGGASYVYRYVFDKNGTLLSQEKTGEVVNFRR
;
A
#
# COMPACT_ATOMS: atom_id res chain seq x y z
N MET A 1 -17.85 7.19 19.41
CA MET A 1 -16.63 7.47 20.20
C MET A 1 -16.94 8.32 21.43
N LYS A 2 -16.38 7.97 22.59
CA LYS A 2 -16.55 8.78 23.81
C LYS A 2 -15.56 9.96 23.76
N LYS A 3 -16.01 11.15 24.18
CA LYS A 3 -15.28 12.45 24.23
C LYS A 3 -13.87 12.43 24.87
N ARG A 4 -13.50 11.31 25.52
CA ARG A 4 -12.24 11.09 26.22
C ARG A 4 -11.17 10.42 25.34
N GLU A 5 -11.56 9.68 24.30
CA GLU A 5 -10.64 9.00 23.36
C GLU A 5 -9.99 9.97 22.38
N ILE A 6 -10.76 10.94 21.86
CA ILE A 6 -10.27 12.03 21.01
C ILE A 6 -9.17 12.83 21.72
N ARG A 7 -9.29 13.07 23.03
CA ARG A 7 -8.34 13.87 23.80
C ARG A 7 -6.96 13.19 23.99
N ASN A 8 -6.87 11.87 23.82
CA ASN A 8 -5.61 11.13 23.95
C ASN A 8 -4.88 11.02 22.60
N ILE A 9 -5.61 10.87 21.49
CA ILE A 9 -5.05 10.87 20.12
C ILE A 9 -4.42 12.25 19.82
N LEU A 10 -5.08 13.33 20.23
CA LEU A 10 -4.60 14.69 20.04
C LEU A 10 -3.34 15.06 20.86
N LYS A 11 -3.01 14.30 21.90
CA LYS A 11 -1.76 14.49 22.66
C LYS A 11 -0.53 13.96 21.95
N GLN A 12 -0.68 13.04 20.99
CA GLN A 12 0.44 12.45 20.26
C GLN A 12 0.88 13.31 19.06
N LEU A 13 0.03 14.23 18.59
CA LEU A 13 0.38 15.24 17.57
C LEU A 13 1.21 16.43 18.12
N VAL A 14 1.58 16.40 19.40
CA VAL A 14 2.23 17.51 20.12
C VAL A 14 3.75 17.58 19.90
N ASP A 15 4.38 16.52 19.37
CA ASP A 15 5.85 16.43 19.29
C ASP A 15 6.48 16.79 17.93
N ILE A 16 5.73 17.42 17.02
CA ILE A 16 6.31 17.99 15.79
C ILE A 16 6.75 19.44 16.09
N PRO A 17 8.05 19.78 15.99
CA PRO A 17 8.52 21.12 16.32
C PRO A 17 8.04 22.13 15.26
N LEU A 18 7.24 23.11 15.70
CA LEU A 18 6.86 24.27 14.89
C LEU A 18 8.10 25.15 14.61
N PRO A 19 8.28 25.66 13.38
CA PRO A 19 9.43 26.50 13.03
C PRO A 19 9.45 27.85 13.76
N ASP A 20 10.67 28.34 13.94
CA ASP A 20 11.08 29.42 14.83
C ASP A 20 10.44 30.78 14.50
N LYS A 21 9.93 31.44 15.55
CA LYS A 21 9.09 32.65 15.49
C LYS A 21 9.80 33.87 14.90
N GLU A 22 11.13 33.84 14.80
CA GLU A 22 11.95 34.96 14.32
C GLU A 22 12.10 35.02 12.79
N LYS A 23 11.78 33.95 12.04
CA LYS A 23 11.82 33.99 10.56
C LYS A 23 10.60 34.66 9.90
N VAL A 24 9.54 34.95 10.66
CA VAL A 24 8.30 35.55 10.14
C VAL A 24 8.30 37.08 10.22
N LEU A 25 9.19 37.70 11.03
CA LEU A 25 9.18 39.14 11.27
C LEU A 25 10.03 39.98 10.30
N SER A 26 10.76 39.38 9.35
CA SER A 26 11.61 40.13 8.40
C SER A 26 10.98 40.37 7.02
N ALA A 27 9.71 40.01 6.80
CA ALA A 27 9.10 40.02 5.47
C ALA A 27 7.92 41.01 5.29
N CYS A 28 7.75 41.99 6.19
CA CYS A 28 6.71 43.02 6.03
C CYS A 28 7.27 44.41 6.28
N SER A 29 7.64 45.08 5.19
CA SER A 29 7.93 46.51 5.13
C SER A 29 6.72 47.32 5.58
N GLU A 30 6.91 48.21 6.56
CA GLU A 30 5.89 49.21 6.95
C GLU A 30 5.51 50.11 5.77
N PRO A 31 4.23 50.45 5.57
CA PRO A 31 3.86 51.58 4.74
C PRO A 31 4.09 52.90 5.50
N LYS A 32 4.84 53.77 4.83
CA LYS A 32 5.22 55.15 5.16
C LYS A 32 4.06 56.04 5.62
N MET A 33 4.35 56.88 6.63
CA MET A 33 3.65 58.14 6.92
C MET A 33 3.52 58.99 5.67
N VAL A 34 2.32 59.55 5.45
CA VAL A 34 2.10 60.68 4.54
C VAL A 34 1.76 61.91 5.38
N GLU A 35 2.49 62.99 5.10
CA GLU A 35 2.41 64.31 5.73
C GLU A 35 1.13 65.09 5.42
N LEU A 36 0.84 66.03 6.33
CA LEU A 36 -0.34 66.89 6.43
C LEU A 36 -0.52 67.89 5.27
N VAL A 37 -1.78 68.11 4.89
CA VAL A 37 -2.22 69.36 4.26
C VAL A 37 -3.06 70.16 5.26
N GLN A 38 -2.60 71.38 5.57
CA GLN A 38 -3.32 72.35 6.39
C GLN A 38 -4.62 72.82 5.72
N ILE A 39 -5.76 72.68 6.41
CA ILE A 39 -7.01 73.36 6.07
C ILE A 39 -7.49 74.17 7.28
N ARG A 40 -7.97 75.38 6.95
CA ARG A 40 -8.24 76.55 7.80
C ARG A 40 -9.13 76.28 9.02
N LYS A 41 -8.84 77.02 10.10
CA LYS A 41 -9.57 77.02 11.38
C LYS A 41 -11.04 77.41 11.19
N LEU A 42 -11.95 76.45 11.38
CA LEU A 42 -13.36 76.72 11.70
C LEU A 42 -13.60 76.42 13.18
N LYS A 43 -14.08 77.42 13.93
CA LYS A 43 -14.50 77.25 15.33
C LYS A 43 -15.84 76.49 15.35
N LEU A 44 -15.80 75.17 15.54
CA LEU A 44 -16.98 74.37 15.88
C LEU A 44 -17.05 74.12 17.40
N LYS A 45 -18.27 74.21 17.94
CA LYS A 45 -18.61 74.01 19.36
C LYS A 45 -18.28 72.58 19.83
N PRO A 46 -17.96 72.37 21.13
CA PRO A 46 -17.40 71.11 21.66
C PRO A 46 -18.34 69.88 21.62
N LEU A 47 -19.57 70.01 21.12
CA LEU A 47 -20.57 68.93 21.10
C LEU A 47 -20.65 68.17 19.76
N VAL A 48 -20.07 68.71 18.67
CA VAL A 48 -20.09 68.05 17.34
C VAL A 48 -18.80 67.25 17.07
N ALA A 49 -17.70 67.55 17.77
CA ALA A 49 -16.45 66.80 17.66
C ALA A 49 -16.53 65.41 18.33
N ILE A 50 -17.35 65.26 19.37
CA ILE A 50 -17.49 64.02 20.14
C ILE A 50 -18.27 62.95 19.34
N SER A 51 -19.25 63.36 18.54
CA SER A 51 -20.06 62.45 17.71
C SER A 51 -19.33 61.99 16.43
N PHE A 52 -18.48 62.82 15.83
CA PHE A 52 -17.66 62.41 14.67
C PHE A 52 -16.52 61.46 15.06
N VAL A 53 -15.91 61.64 16.25
CA VAL A 53 -14.90 60.74 16.79
C VAL A 53 -15.51 59.39 17.20
N LEU A 54 -16.75 59.36 17.72
CA LEU A 54 -17.44 58.11 18.05
C LEU A 54 -17.84 57.32 16.79
N VAL A 55 -18.33 57.98 15.74
CA VAL A 55 -18.66 57.33 14.46
C VAL A 55 -17.40 56.84 13.74
N LEU A 56 -16.29 57.59 13.79
CA LEU A 56 -14.99 57.13 13.29
C LEU A 56 -14.39 55.99 14.14
N LEU A 57 -14.61 55.95 15.45
CA LEU A 57 -14.22 54.83 16.32
C LEU A 57 -15.07 53.57 16.04
N VAL A 58 -16.38 53.70 15.82
CA VAL A 58 -17.25 52.57 15.47
C VAL A 58 -16.96 52.06 14.05
N LEU A 59 -16.68 52.95 13.08
CA LEU A 59 -16.30 52.59 11.72
C LEU A 59 -14.86 52.05 11.62
N SER A 60 -13.92 52.53 12.44
CA SER A 60 -12.55 52.00 12.50
C SER A 60 -12.47 50.67 13.24
N VAL A 61 -13.27 50.44 14.28
CA VAL A 61 -13.37 49.13 14.95
C VAL A 61 -14.06 48.09 14.04
N SER A 62 -15.06 48.48 13.26
CA SER A 62 -15.67 47.59 12.26
C SER A 62 -14.76 47.35 11.05
N ALA A 63 -14.04 48.35 10.55
CA ALA A 63 -13.05 48.15 9.48
C ALA A 63 -11.84 47.31 9.95
N TYR A 64 -11.37 47.50 11.18
CA TYR A 64 -10.27 46.72 11.77
C TYR A 64 -10.69 45.27 12.01
N THR A 65 -11.90 45.03 12.49
CA THR A 65 -12.43 43.67 12.62
C THR A 65 -12.63 43.02 11.26
N ILE A 66 -13.13 43.72 10.25
CA ILE A 66 -13.24 43.18 8.87
C ILE A 66 -11.84 42.87 8.30
N ALA A 67 -10.86 43.76 8.45
CA ALA A 67 -9.50 43.54 7.98
C ALA A 67 -8.82 42.36 8.69
N ALA A 68 -9.00 42.24 10.01
CA ALA A 68 -8.50 41.10 10.78
C ALA A 68 -9.17 39.79 10.35
N GLN A 69 -10.47 39.80 10.06
CA GLN A 69 -11.19 38.62 9.56
C GLN A 69 -10.74 38.20 8.16
N VAL A 70 -10.42 39.15 7.28
CA VAL A 70 -9.89 38.86 5.94
C VAL A 70 -8.46 38.31 6.04
N ARG A 71 -7.62 38.88 6.92
CA ARG A 71 -6.26 38.37 7.16
C ARG A 71 -6.29 36.94 7.72
N GLU A 72 -7.09 36.71 8.76
CA GLU A 72 -7.29 35.39 9.36
C GLU A 72 -7.83 34.38 8.33
N TYR A 73 -8.72 34.80 7.44
CA TYR A 73 -9.21 33.95 6.36
C TYR A 73 -8.10 33.58 5.37
N ASN A 74 -7.29 34.54 4.95
CA ASN A 74 -6.18 34.27 4.03
C ASN A 74 -5.12 33.36 4.68
N GLU A 75 -4.78 33.60 5.95
CA GLU A 75 -3.94 32.69 6.75
C GLU A 75 -4.55 31.28 6.82
N ALA A 76 -5.86 31.18 7.05
CA ALA A 76 -6.57 29.91 7.09
C ALA A 76 -6.58 29.19 5.73
N VAL A 77 -6.72 29.91 4.61
CA VAL A 77 -6.69 29.30 3.27
C VAL A 77 -5.29 28.77 2.94
N ILE A 78 -4.24 29.52 3.29
CA ILE A 78 -2.86 29.05 3.15
C ILE A 78 -2.66 27.81 4.00
N PHE A 79 -3.09 27.83 5.27
CA PHE A 79 -3.03 26.66 6.14
C PHE A 79 -3.79 25.45 5.56
N PHE A 80 -5.01 25.63 5.05
CA PHE A 80 -5.72 24.51 4.44
C PHE A 80 -5.00 23.96 3.20
N SER A 81 -4.36 24.83 2.41
CA SER A 81 -3.58 24.41 1.24
C SER A 81 -2.25 23.75 1.61
N GLU A 82 -1.59 24.17 2.69
CA GLU A 82 -0.32 23.59 3.16
C GLU A 82 -0.50 22.19 3.76
N TYR A 83 -1.69 21.91 4.30
CA TYR A 83 -2.01 20.65 4.98
C TYR A 83 -3.05 19.81 4.22
N ASP A 84 -3.25 20.10 2.92
CA ASP A 84 -4.18 19.39 2.02
C ASP A 84 -5.60 19.20 2.58
N LEU A 85 -6.10 20.17 3.34
CA LEU A 85 -7.44 20.13 3.93
C LEU A 85 -8.50 20.65 2.94
N PRO A 86 -9.64 19.95 2.79
CA PRO A 86 -10.68 20.35 1.85
C PRO A 86 -11.39 21.62 2.33
N ILE A 87 -11.41 22.61 1.44
CA ILE A 87 -12.14 23.88 1.64
C ILE A 87 -13.57 23.78 1.05
N GLY A 88 -13.78 22.85 0.10
CA GLY A 88 -15.04 22.67 -0.63
C GLY A 88 -16.23 22.45 0.31
N GLY A 89 -17.30 23.22 0.15
CA GLY A 89 -18.51 23.12 0.99
C GLY A 89 -18.43 23.86 2.33
N LEU A 90 -17.31 24.51 2.66
CA LEU A 90 -17.18 25.37 3.84
C LEU A 90 -17.35 26.86 3.48
N THR A 91 -18.06 27.59 4.32
CA THR A 91 -18.10 29.05 4.24
C THR A 91 -16.81 29.68 4.78
N ARG A 92 -16.52 30.94 4.40
CA ARG A 92 -15.35 31.70 4.92
C ARG A 92 -15.29 31.78 6.46
N GLY A 93 -16.45 31.73 7.12
CA GLY A 93 -16.51 31.71 8.58
C GLY A 93 -16.18 30.34 9.18
N GLU A 94 -16.49 29.26 8.47
CA GLU A 94 -16.24 27.89 8.90
C GLU A 94 -14.78 27.50 8.69
N ILE A 95 -14.18 27.91 7.57
CA ILE A 95 -12.75 27.75 7.28
C ILE A 95 -11.90 28.35 8.42
N ARG A 96 -12.22 29.57 8.85
CA ARG A 96 -11.54 30.22 9.98
C ARG A 96 -11.78 29.53 11.32
N LYS A 97 -12.99 29.00 11.54
CA LYS A 97 -13.30 28.27 12.78
C LYS A 97 -12.54 26.97 12.86
N VAL A 98 -12.50 26.19 11.78
CA VAL A 98 -11.69 24.96 11.68
C VAL A 98 -10.21 25.29 11.83
N TYR A 99 -9.70 26.27 11.09
CA TYR A 99 -8.31 26.74 11.22
C TYR A 99 -7.95 27.10 12.67
N ARG A 100 -8.79 27.88 13.34
CA ARG A 100 -8.56 28.23 14.75
C ARG A 100 -8.63 27.01 15.65
N ASP A 101 -9.63 26.16 15.45
CA ASP A 101 -9.86 24.97 16.27
C ASP A 101 -8.70 23.96 16.19
N ILE A 102 -8.06 23.86 15.02
CA ILE A 102 -6.82 23.09 14.79
C ILE A 102 -5.63 23.82 15.43
N ARG A 103 -5.42 25.11 15.11
CA ARG A 103 -4.27 25.90 15.60
C ARG A 103 -4.24 26.04 17.12
N THR A 104 -5.39 26.07 17.77
CA THR A 104 -5.51 26.13 19.25
C THR A 104 -5.60 24.76 19.91
N MET A 105 -5.53 23.67 19.12
CA MET A 105 -5.63 22.30 19.58
C MET A 105 -6.89 22.01 20.41
N THR A 106 -8.00 22.67 20.08
CA THR A 106 -9.24 22.60 20.86
C THR A 106 -10.20 21.52 20.37
N PHE A 107 -10.24 21.27 19.06
CA PHE A 107 -11.03 20.23 18.38
C PHE A 107 -12.49 20.11 18.88
N ASN A 108 -13.13 21.25 19.12
CA ASN A 108 -14.50 21.33 19.64
C ASN A 108 -15.52 21.68 18.56
N TYR A 109 -15.09 21.89 17.32
CA TYR A 109 -15.97 22.20 16.22
C TYR A 109 -16.21 20.94 15.37
N ASP A 110 -17.46 20.49 15.27
CA ASP A 110 -17.80 19.21 14.63
C ASP A 110 -17.34 19.10 13.16
N LYS A 111 -17.31 20.23 12.44
CA LYS A 111 -16.78 20.27 11.07
C LYS A 111 -15.26 20.11 11.00
N THR A 112 -14.51 20.39 12.07
CA THR A 112 -13.05 20.15 12.11
C THR A 112 -12.76 18.65 11.95
N ALA A 113 -13.52 17.79 12.62
CA ALA A 113 -13.40 16.34 12.46
C ALA A 113 -13.75 15.92 11.03
N GLN A 114 -14.86 16.42 10.48
CA GLN A 114 -15.27 16.14 9.11
C GLN A 114 -14.23 16.59 8.06
N VAL A 115 -13.61 17.75 8.24
CA VAL A 115 -12.57 18.26 7.34
C VAL A 115 -11.29 17.43 7.41
N ILE A 116 -10.92 16.97 8.60
CA ILE A 116 -9.78 16.06 8.79
C ILE A 116 -10.08 14.67 8.20
N GLU A 117 -11.28 14.14 8.43
CA GLU A 117 -11.74 12.85 7.89
C GLU A 117 -11.89 12.87 6.36
N SER A 118 -12.27 14.01 5.79
CA SER A 118 -12.40 14.19 4.34
C SER A 118 -11.11 14.63 3.63
N ALA A 119 -10.02 14.82 4.38
CA ALA A 119 -8.72 15.18 3.80
C ALA A 119 -8.12 14.06 2.95
N VAL A 120 -8.55 12.80 3.15
CA VAL A 120 -8.24 11.69 2.24
C VAL A 120 -9.52 11.31 1.51
N GLY A 121 -9.56 11.51 0.19
CA GLY A 121 -10.72 11.14 -0.63
C GLY A 121 -10.92 9.63 -0.66
N GLY A 122 -12.03 9.14 -0.08
CA GLY A 122 -12.33 7.71 -0.03
C GLY A 122 -13.49 7.34 -0.95
N TYR A 123 -13.27 6.35 -1.83
CA TYR A 123 -14.28 5.86 -2.77
C TYR A 123 -14.57 4.36 -2.52
N GLU A 124 -15.81 4.05 -2.13
CA GLU A 124 -16.27 2.65 -2.08
C GLU A 124 -16.79 2.25 -3.47
N ILE A 125 -16.15 1.26 -4.09
CA ILE A 125 -16.58 0.71 -5.37
C ILE A 125 -17.57 -0.42 -5.09
N PHE A 126 -18.77 -0.29 -5.65
CA PHE A 126 -19.77 -1.34 -5.55
C PHE A 126 -19.34 -2.58 -6.35
N GLN A 127 -19.38 -3.74 -5.70
CA GLN A 127 -19.16 -5.03 -6.34
C GLN A 127 -20.28 -5.98 -5.95
N GLU A 128 -20.84 -6.67 -6.94
CA GLU A 128 -21.90 -7.64 -6.71
C GLU A 128 -21.44 -8.80 -5.83
N ASN A 129 -22.36 -9.35 -5.05
CA ASN A 129 -22.12 -10.58 -4.32
C ASN A 129 -22.07 -11.78 -5.29
N PRO A 130 -21.33 -12.84 -4.94
CA PRO A 130 -21.33 -14.09 -5.71
C PRO A 130 -22.74 -14.60 -6.00
N THR A 131 -23.01 -14.92 -7.26
CA THR A 131 -24.30 -15.45 -7.71
C THR A 131 -24.35 -16.98 -7.61
N ALA A 132 -25.54 -17.56 -7.70
CA ALA A 132 -25.68 -19.02 -7.76
C ALA A 132 -24.98 -19.63 -8.99
N GLU A 133 -24.94 -18.92 -10.12
CA GLU A 133 -24.22 -19.38 -11.32
C GLU A 133 -22.71 -19.35 -11.10
N ASP A 134 -22.19 -18.37 -10.33
CA ASP A 134 -20.78 -18.32 -9.95
C ASP A 134 -20.37 -19.53 -9.11
N LEU A 135 -21.18 -19.89 -8.12
CA LEU A 135 -20.94 -21.08 -7.28
C LEU A 135 -21.00 -22.36 -8.11
N LYS A 136 -21.94 -22.46 -9.05
CA LYS A 136 -22.05 -23.59 -9.98
C LYS A 136 -20.85 -23.68 -10.92
N ASN A 137 -20.39 -22.55 -11.47
CA ASN A 137 -19.20 -22.48 -12.31
C ASN A 137 -17.94 -22.88 -11.52
N LEU A 138 -17.82 -22.41 -10.28
CA LEU A 138 -16.73 -22.79 -9.38
C LEU A 138 -16.77 -24.29 -9.03
N TRP A 139 -17.97 -24.84 -8.78
CA TRP A 139 -18.16 -26.28 -8.53
C TRP A 139 -17.74 -27.11 -9.75
N ASN A 140 -18.13 -26.70 -10.95
CA ASN A 140 -17.74 -27.35 -12.19
C ASN A 140 -16.22 -27.23 -12.43
N TYR A 141 -15.63 -26.07 -12.13
CA TYR A 141 -14.19 -25.84 -12.20
C TYR A 141 -13.41 -26.79 -11.27
N LYS A 142 -13.84 -26.92 -10.01
CA LYS A 142 -13.20 -27.79 -9.01
C LYS A 142 -13.38 -29.28 -9.29
N ASN A 143 -14.52 -29.71 -9.85
CA ASN A 143 -14.80 -31.12 -10.13
C ASN A 143 -14.33 -31.60 -11.52
N GLY A 144 -13.97 -30.68 -12.41
CA GLY A 144 -13.50 -31.01 -13.76
C GLY A 144 -12.01 -31.38 -13.85
N MET A 145 -11.17 -31.05 -12.86
CA MET A 145 -9.73 -31.31 -12.89
C MET A 145 -9.17 -31.53 -11.48
N LEU A 146 -8.76 -32.76 -11.17
CA LEU A 146 -7.77 -33.02 -10.13
C LEU A 146 -6.47 -32.31 -10.56
N PHE A 147 -5.96 -31.43 -9.70
CA PHE A 147 -4.82 -30.52 -9.91
C PHE A 147 -5.15 -29.28 -10.77
N VAL A 148 -5.37 -28.16 -10.07
CA VAL A 148 -5.69 -26.86 -10.66
C VAL A 148 -4.47 -26.29 -11.37
N GLN A 149 -4.54 -26.19 -12.70
CA GLN A 149 -3.78 -25.20 -13.46
C GLN A 149 -4.53 -23.87 -13.35
N GLU A 150 -3.84 -22.79 -12.99
CA GLU A 150 -4.36 -21.43 -13.15
C GLU A 150 -4.75 -21.24 -14.62
N ARG A 151 -6.06 -21.18 -14.89
CA ARG A 151 -6.55 -20.71 -16.19
C ARG A 151 -6.53 -19.20 -16.16
N THR A 152 -5.38 -18.61 -16.47
CA THR A 152 -5.33 -17.21 -16.84
C THR A 152 -6.08 -17.08 -18.17
N ASN A 153 -7.14 -16.27 -18.23
CA ASN A 153 -7.77 -15.90 -19.51
C ASN A 153 -6.86 -15.00 -20.38
N SER A 154 -5.61 -14.78 -19.96
CA SER A 154 -4.59 -14.12 -20.74
C SER A 154 -4.23 -14.94 -21.98
N PRO A 155 -4.12 -14.32 -23.17
CA PRO A 155 -3.68 -15.01 -24.38
C PRO A 155 -2.25 -15.56 -24.24
N VAL A 156 -1.45 -15.03 -23.32
CA VAL A 156 -0.09 -15.48 -22.99
C VAL A 156 -0.03 -15.82 -21.50
N SER A 157 0.51 -16.97 -21.15
CA SER A 157 0.73 -17.36 -19.75
C SER A 157 2.09 -18.04 -19.57
N TYR A 158 2.64 -17.94 -18.37
CA TYR A 158 3.92 -18.55 -18.02
C TYR A 158 3.72 -19.51 -16.86
N LYS A 159 4.44 -20.63 -16.89
CA LYS A 159 4.44 -21.63 -15.81
C LYS A 159 5.86 -21.99 -15.46
N TYR A 160 6.11 -22.24 -14.18
CA TYR A 160 7.37 -22.77 -13.73
C TYR A 160 7.18 -23.84 -12.66
N TYR A 161 8.06 -24.84 -12.67
CA TYR A 161 8.04 -25.93 -11.71
C TYR A 161 9.41 -26.57 -11.58
N THR A 162 9.60 -27.34 -10.51
CA THR A 162 10.81 -28.13 -10.28
C THR A 162 10.58 -29.58 -10.67
N VAL A 163 11.55 -30.16 -11.36
CA VAL A 163 11.70 -31.60 -11.56
C VAL A 163 12.73 -32.12 -10.57
N GLU A 164 12.33 -33.14 -9.82
CA GLU A 164 13.19 -33.82 -8.85
C GLU A 164 13.67 -35.17 -9.41
N LYS A 165 14.79 -35.66 -8.88
CA LYS A 165 15.35 -36.99 -9.17
C LYS A 165 15.81 -37.67 -7.90
N LEU A 166 15.68 -39.00 -7.85
CA LEU A 166 16.18 -39.79 -6.73
C LEU A 166 17.70 -39.65 -6.62
N ASN A 167 18.17 -39.19 -5.46
CA ASN A 167 19.58 -39.27 -5.12
C ASN A 167 19.84 -40.55 -4.33
N GLU A 168 20.37 -41.58 -4.98
CA GLU A 168 20.60 -42.90 -4.36
C GLU A 168 21.46 -42.83 -3.09
N ARG A 169 22.41 -41.87 -3.01
CA ARG A 169 23.27 -41.70 -1.85
C ARG A 169 22.54 -41.09 -0.66
N LEU A 170 21.60 -40.18 -0.90
CA LEU A 170 20.83 -39.50 0.14
C LEU A 170 19.54 -40.25 0.49
N GLY A 171 19.04 -41.09 -0.41
CA GLY A 171 17.83 -41.89 -0.21
C GLY A 171 16.51 -41.11 -0.38
N PHE A 172 16.56 -39.91 -0.95
CA PHE A 172 15.39 -39.07 -1.23
C PHE A 172 15.58 -38.27 -2.52
N ASP A 173 14.48 -37.71 -3.03
CA ASP A 173 14.45 -36.92 -4.25
C ASP A 173 15.09 -35.53 -4.05
N VAL A 174 15.99 -35.16 -4.96
CA VAL A 174 16.66 -33.86 -4.97
C VAL A 174 16.37 -33.13 -6.27
N HIS A 175 16.58 -31.83 -6.28
CA HIS A 175 16.47 -31.03 -7.50
C HIS A 175 17.29 -31.61 -8.67
N ASP A 176 16.65 -31.78 -9.82
CA ASP A 176 17.34 -32.02 -11.09
C ASP A 176 17.41 -30.76 -11.96
N LYS A 177 16.26 -30.10 -12.12
CA LYS A 177 16.11 -28.87 -12.91
C LYS A 177 14.82 -28.13 -12.57
N SER A 178 14.82 -26.83 -12.78
CA SER A 178 13.64 -25.99 -12.90
C SER A 178 13.27 -25.88 -14.37
N VAL A 179 11.98 -25.89 -14.67
CA VAL A 179 11.44 -25.69 -16.02
C VAL A 179 10.63 -24.40 -16.01
N PHE A 180 10.82 -23.57 -17.03
CA PHE A 180 10.01 -22.39 -17.30
C PHE A 180 9.39 -22.51 -18.69
N GLU A 181 8.08 -22.32 -18.78
CA GLU A 181 7.29 -22.58 -19.99
C GLU A 181 6.46 -21.36 -20.35
N LYS A 182 6.38 -21.06 -21.65
CA LYS A 182 5.44 -20.08 -22.21
C LYS A 182 4.31 -20.79 -22.95
N TYR A 183 3.09 -20.36 -22.68
CA TYR A 183 1.89 -20.83 -23.38
C TYR A 183 1.19 -19.67 -24.08
N GLU A 184 0.69 -19.92 -25.28
CA GLU A 184 -0.21 -19.02 -26.01
C GLU A 184 -1.52 -19.74 -26.28
N LYS A 185 -2.65 -19.17 -25.83
CA LYS A 185 -3.99 -19.80 -25.93
C LYS A 185 -4.02 -21.26 -25.43
N ASN A 186 -3.29 -21.52 -24.33
CA ASN A 186 -3.08 -22.85 -23.72
C ASN A 186 -2.25 -23.84 -24.54
N GLU A 187 -1.59 -23.42 -25.62
CA GLU A 187 -0.62 -24.24 -26.35
C GLU A 187 0.81 -23.87 -25.92
N LEU A 188 1.64 -24.87 -25.62
CA LEU A 188 3.04 -24.66 -25.26
C LEU A 188 3.79 -24.10 -26.47
N VAL A 189 4.40 -22.93 -26.31
CA VAL A 189 5.18 -22.25 -27.36
C VAL A 189 6.65 -22.66 -27.26
N TRP A 190 7.23 -22.54 -26.08
CA TRP A 190 8.62 -22.91 -25.80
C TRP A 190 8.80 -23.26 -24.32
N GLN A 191 9.89 -23.97 -24.01
CA GLN A 191 10.32 -24.28 -22.64
C GLN A 191 11.82 -24.06 -22.47
N VAL A 192 12.23 -23.71 -21.26
CA VAL A 192 13.63 -23.52 -20.85
C VAL A 192 13.89 -24.28 -19.56
N GLU A 193 15.11 -24.79 -19.39
CA GLU A 193 15.51 -25.56 -18.21
C GLU A 193 16.71 -24.93 -17.51
N PHE A 194 16.64 -24.80 -16.19
CA PHE A 194 17.73 -24.31 -15.33
C PHE A 194 18.13 -25.37 -14.33
N ARG A 195 19.43 -25.64 -14.18
CA ARG A 195 19.92 -26.69 -13.25
C ARG A 195 20.52 -26.15 -11.95
N ASN A 196 20.86 -24.87 -11.93
CA ASN A 196 21.60 -24.29 -10.80
C ASN A 196 20.68 -23.78 -9.69
N PHE A 197 19.40 -23.53 -9.96
CA PHE A 197 18.48 -22.92 -9.00
C PHE A 197 17.03 -23.38 -9.13
N TRP A 198 16.31 -23.33 -8.01
CA TRP A 198 14.86 -23.36 -7.97
C TRP A 198 14.32 -21.99 -8.39
N ILE A 199 13.45 -21.96 -9.40
CA ILE A 199 12.70 -20.75 -9.73
C ILE A 199 11.67 -20.51 -8.63
N GLU A 200 11.73 -19.35 -8.01
CA GLU A 200 10.79 -18.91 -6.98
C GLU A 200 9.78 -17.93 -7.53
N ASP A 201 10.18 -17.10 -8.50
CA ASP A 201 9.30 -16.15 -9.16
C ASP A 201 9.94 -15.59 -10.46
N TYR A 202 9.21 -14.74 -11.17
CA TYR A 202 9.64 -14.06 -12.39
C TYR A 202 9.03 -12.67 -12.56
N VAL A 203 9.70 -11.82 -13.33
CA VAL A 203 9.20 -10.50 -13.74
C VAL A 203 9.40 -10.28 -15.24
N MET A 204 8.44 -9.62 -15.87
CA MET A 204 8.49 -9.26 -17.28
C MET A 204 8.98 -7.82 -17.43
N ASN A 205 9.86 -7.57 -18.40
CA ASN A 205 10.18 -6.22 -18.86
C ASN A 205 10.30 -6.21 -20.38
N ARG A 206 9.30 -5.62 -21.06
CA ARG A 206 9.17 -5.66 -22.52
C ARG A 206 9.24 -7.11 -23.02
N ASP A 207 10.19 -7.39 -23.90
CA ASP A 207 10.40 -8.71 -24.52
C ASP A 207 11.30 -9.62 -23.68
N ARG A 208 11.73 -9.18 -22.49
CA ARG A 208 12.59 -9.96 -21.60
C ARG A 208 11.82 -10.51 -20.41
N ILE A 209 12.12 -11.76 -20.07
CA ILE A 209 11.61 -12.44 -18.88
C ILE A 209 12.79 -12.66 -17.94
N ILE A 210 12.70 -12.12 -16.72
CA ILE A 210 13.71 -12.32 -15.69
C ILE A 210 13.15 -13.33 -14.69
N VAL A 211 13.78 -14.48 -14.59
CA VAL A 211 13.45 -15.53 -13.62
C VAL A 211 14.46 -15.50 -12.48
N TYR A 212 14.02 -15.77 -11.26
CA TYR A 212 14.91 -15.72 -10.11
C TYR A 212 14.51 -16.70 -9.01
N GLY A 213 15.46 -16.96 -8.13
CA GLY A 213 15.25 -17.81 -6.98
C GLY A 213 16.55 -18.14 -6.27
N ARG A 214 16.72 -19.39 -5.86
CA ARG A 214 17.85 -19.79 -5.00
C ARG A 214 18.41 -21.17 -5.29
N LEU A 215 19.65 -21.36 -4.87
CA LEU A 215 20.33 -22.64 -4.90
C LEU A 215 19.49 -23.69 -4.12
N PRO A 216 19.26 -24.88 -4.68
CA PRO A 216 18.57 -25.96 -3.99
C PRO A 216 19.36 -26.40 -2.77
N THR A 217 18.71 -26.43 -1.61
CA THR A 217 19.28 -26.94 -0.36
C THR A 217 18.35 -27.96 0.27
N TYR A 218 18.92 -29.00 0.87
CA TYR A 218 18.21 -30.08 1.57
C TYR A 218 18.51 -30.07 3.08
N SER A 219 19.29 -29.10 3.54
CA SER A 219 19.59 -28.87 4.96
C SER A 219 19.85 -27.39 5.20
N SER A 220 19.35 -26.86 6.32
CA SER A 220 19.62 -25.49 6.77
C SER A 220 21.08 -25.20 7.10
N ALA A 221 21.93 -26.24 7.18
CA ALA A 221 23.37 -26.09 7.34
C ALA A 221 24.11 -25.79 6.02
N GLN A 222 23.46 -26.01 4.87
CA GLN A 222 24.05 -25.72 3.56
C GLN A 222 23.99 -24.24 3.26
N LYS A 223 24.96 -23.77 2.49
CA LYS A 223 24.89 -22.42 1.93
C LYS A 223 23.79 -22.36 0.88
N SER A 224 23.05 -21.26 0.86
CA SER A 224 22.05 -20.94 -0.15
C SER A 224 22.46 -19.64 -0.81
N TYR A 225 22.55 -19.63 -2.14
CA TYR A 225 22.85 -18.44 -2.93
C TYR A 225 21.65 -18.04 -3.76
N ALA A 226 21.47 -16.75 -3.95
CA ALA A 226 20.49 -16.21 -4.88
C ALA A 226 20.97 -16.38 -6.33
N TRP A 227 20.03 -16.68 -7.21
CA TRP A 227 20.25 -16.85 -8.66
C TRP A 227 19.20 -16.08 -9.44
N ILE A 228 19.63 -15.55 -10.58
CA ILE A 228 18.79 -14.78 -11.50
C ILE A 228 19.21 -15.10 -12.94
N ALA A 229 18.26 -15.18 -13.85
CA ALA A 229 18.51 -15.40 -15.27
C ALA A 229 17.58 -14.56 -16.12
N CYS A 230 18.00 -14.27 -17.35
CA CYS A 230 17.21 -13.55 -18.33
C CYS A 230 16.95 -14.42 -19.56
N ILE A 231 15.70 -14.42 -20.00
CA ILE A 231 15.19 -15.17 -21.13
C ILE A 231 14.61 -14.16 -22.13
N ASP A 232 14.93 -14.32 -23.40
CA ASP A 232 14.32 -13.56 -24.48
C ASP A 232 12.89 -14.08 -24.78
N SER A 233 12.11 -13.29 -25.51
CA SER A 233 10.71 -13.56 -25.88
C SER A 233 10.52 -14.88 -26.64
N ASP A 234 11.57 -15.39 -27.29
CA ASP A 234 11.60 -16.64 -28.06
C ASP A 234 12.02 -17.88 -27.24
N GLY A 235 12.34 -17.69 -25.95
CA GLY A 235 12.81 -18.76 -25.07
C GLY A 235 14.34 -18.93 -25.05
N THR A 236 15.12 -18.07 -25.68
CA THR A 236 16.58 -18.10 -25.59
C THR A 236 17.04 -17.58 -24.24
N VAL A 237 17.84 -18.36 -23.50
CA VAL A 237 18.51 -17.89 -22.28
C VAL A 237 19.65 -16.95 -22.68
N LEU A 238 19.55 -15.69 -22.28
CA LEU A 238 20.57 -14.68 -22.57
C LEU A 238 21.74 -14.79 -21.59
N TRP A 239 21.45 -14.92 -20.30
CA TRP A 239 22.44 -15.06 -19.24
C TRP A 239 21.83 -15.68 -17.98
N GLU A 240 22.72 -16.16 -17.10
CA GLU A 240 22.40 -16.73 -15.80
C GLU A 240 23.50 -16.34 -14.80
N THR A 241 23.12 -15.69 -13.70
CA THR A 241 24.03 -15.06 -12.73
C THR A 241 23.72 -15.52 -11.32
N MET A 242 24.76 -15.95 -10.60
CA MET A 242 24.73 -16.19 -9.15
C MET A 242 25.11 -14.90 -8.41
N LEU A 243 24.31 -14.48 -7.45
CA LEU A 243 24.65 -13.37 -6.56
C LEU A 243 25.58 -13.89 -5.45
N TYR A 244 26.84 -13.44 -5.46
CA TYR A 244 27.85 -13.84 -4.47
C TYR A 244 28.22 -12.67 -3.54
N ASN A 245 27.29 -12.31 -2.66
CA ASN A 245 27.44 -11.15 -1.78
C ASN A 245 28.13 -11.44 -0.43
N GLY A 246 28.71 -12.64 -0.30
CA GLY A 246 29.45 -13.07 0.89
C GLY A 246 28.61 -13.58 2.06
N PHE A 247 27.31 -13.81 1.84
CA PHE A 247 26.41 -14.40 2.83
C PHE A 247 26.48 -15.93 2.85
N LYS A 248 26.03 -16.54 3.95
CA LYS A 248 25.81 -17.99 4.02
C LYS A 248 24.47 -18.37 3.41
N SER A 249 23.47 -17.53 3.58
CA SER A 249 22.13 -17.72 3.02
C SER A 249 21.65 -16.43 2.39
N GLU A 250 21.28 -16.50 1.12
CA GLU A 250 20.70 -15.37 0.38
C GLU A 250 19.55 -15.87 -0.50
N TYR A 251 18.47 -15.08 -0.57
CA TYR A 251 17.35 -15.28 -1.49
C TYR A 251 16.89 -13.92 -2.04
N ILE A 252 16.33 -13.90 -3.25
CA ILE A 252 15.79 -12.70 -3.87
C ILE A 252 14.34 -12.53 -3.42
N GLY A 253 13.99 -11.35 -2.92
CA GLY A 253 12.62 -11.03 -2.54
C GLY A 253 11.86 -10.21 -3.56
N ALA A 254 12.56 -9.41 -4.38
CA ALA A 254 11.94 -8.66 -5.47
C ALA A 254 12.98 -8.28 -6.55
N VAL A 255 12.51 -8.16 -7.79
CA VAL A 255 13.29 -7.67 -8.92
C VAL A 255 12.53 -6.54 -9.60
N VAL A 256 13.18 -5.39 -9.76
CA VAL A 256 12.63 -4.18 -10.37
C VAL A 256 13.45 -3.86 -11.63
N PRO A 257 13.05 -4.37 -12.80
CA PRO A 257 13.75 -4.09 -14.04
C PRO A 257 13.44 -2.68 -14.57
N THR A 258 14.44 -2.03 -15.14
CA THR A 258 14.31 -0.79 -15.91
C THR A 258 14.97 -0.98 -17.27
N ASP A 259 14.89 0.04 -18.14
CA ASP A 259 15.52 -0.01 -19.46
C ASP A 259 17.05 -0.06 -19.41
N GLU A 260 17.64 0.49 -18.36
CA GLU A 260 19.09 0.70 -18.25
C GLU A 260 19.75 -0.31 -17.32
N LYS A 261 19.03 -0.77 -16.29
CA LYS A 261 19.54 -1.64 -15.24
C LYS A 261 18.44 -2.49 -14.62
N ILE A 262 18.84 -3.55 -13.94
CA ILE A 262 17.96 -4.44 -13.19
C ILE A 262 18.31 -4.30 -11.71
N ALA A 263 17.40 -3.74 -10.91
CA ALA A 263 17.56 -3.68 -9.47
C ALA A 263 17.04 -4.97 -8.83
N VAL A 264 17.87 -5.62 -8.02
CA VAL A 264 17.55 -6.88 -7.37
C VAL A 264 17.66 -6.71 -5.86
N PHE A 265 16.52 -6.83 -5.19
CA PHE A 265 16.41 -6.79 -3.75
C PHE A 265 16.49 -8.21 -3.19
N SER A 266 17.63 -8.52 -2.55
CA SER A 266 17.88 -9.81 -1.92
C SER A 266 18.03 -9.66 -0.40
N ARG A 267 17.85 -10.77 0.31
CA ARG A 267 17.99 -10.84 1.77
C ARG A 267 19.13 -11.75 2.18
N GLY A 268 20.18 -11.15 2.73
CA GLY A 268 21.37 -11.85 3.22
C GLY A 268 21.28 -12.24 4.70
N ASP A 269 21.60 -13.49 5.02
CA ASP A 269 21.68 -14.09 6.36
C ASP A 269 20.47 -13.78 7.26
N LEU A 270 19.28 -13.67 6.65
CA LEU A 270 18.02 -13.30 7.29
C LEU A 270 18.06 -11.96 8.03
N ARG A 271 18.99 -11.06 7.70
CA ARG A 271 19.23 -9.83 8.46
C ARG A 271 19.46 -8.60 7.59
N TYR A 272 20.10 -8.77 6.45
CA TYR A 272 20.52 -7.67 5.59
C TYR A 272 19.57 -7.55 4.41
N LEU A 273 19.10 -6.33 4.16
CA LEU A 273 18.55 -5.93 2.87
C LEU A 273 19.73 -5.66 1.94
N CYS A 274 19.67 -6.20 0.73
CA CYS A 274 20.71 -6.04 -0.28
C CYS A 274 20.09 -5.46 -1.55
N LEU A 275 20.73 -4.45 -2.12
CA LEU A 275 20.44 -3.92 -3.45
C LEU A 275 21.60 -4.30 -4.35
N ASN A 276 21.34 -5.17 -5.32
CA ASN A 276 22.25 -5.42 -6.43
C ASN A 276 21.71 -4.68 -7.64
N GLU A 277 22.58 -4.00 -8.37
CA GLU A 277 22.24 -3.46 -9.68
C GLU A 277 22.98 -4.30 -10.71
N LEU A 278 22.24 -4.86 -11.66
CA LEU A 278 22.79 -5.58 -12.80
C LEU A 278 22.62 -4.72 -14.06
N ASP A 279 23.60 -4.79 -14.94
CA ASP A 279 23.41 -4.28 -16.31
C ASP A 279 22.49 -5.22 -17.13
N PRO A 280 22.08 -4.82 -18.34
CA PRO A 280 21.23 -5.66 -19.19
C PRO A 280 21.86 -6.99 -19.62
N ASP A 281 23.17 -7.16 -19.48
CA ASP A 281 23.93 -8.36 -19.81
C ASP A 281 24.11 -9.30 -18.61
N GLY A 282 23.58 -8.92 -17.44
CA GLY A 282 23.52 -9.76 -16.25
C GLY A 282 24.73 -9.61 -15.33
N GLU A 283 25.62 -8.65 -15.60
CA GLU A 283 26.79 -8.36 -14.76
C GLU A 283 26.42 -7.41 -13.62
N VAL A 284 26.93 -7.70 -12.41
CA VAL A 284 26.68 -6.86 -11.23
C VAL A 284 27.53 -5.60 -11.33
N ILE A 285 26.88 -4.44 -11.46
CA ILE A 285 27.53 -3.13 -11.54
C ILE A 285 27.69 -2.48 -10.16
N ASN A 286 26.72 -2.66 -9.26
CA ASN A 286 26.76 -2.13 -7.89
C ASN A 286 26.16 -3.13 -6.90
N PHE A 287 26.64 -3.06 -5.65
CA PHE A 287 26.12 -3.83 -4.54
C PHE A 287 26.15 -3.01 -3.24
N HIS A 288 25.01 -2.93 -2.57
CA HIS A 288 24.84 -2.28 -1.29
C HIS A 288 24.10 -3.19 -0.31
N LYS A 289 24.44 -3.10 0.97
CA LYS A 289 23.73 -3.81 2.03
C LYS A 289 23.45 -2.93 3.25
N THR A 290 22.28 -3.13 3.84
CA THR A 290 21.85 -2.43 5.05
C THR A 290 21.29 -3.46 6.04
N ASP A 291 21.67 -3.33 7.31
CA ASP A 291 21.09 -4.15 8.38
C ASP A 291 19.67 -3.67 8.67
N VAL A 292 18.69 -4.51 8.40
CA VAL A 292 17.27 -4.21 8.66
C VAL A 292 16.70 -5.10 9.77
N GLY A 293 17.46 -6.07 10.25
CA GLY A 293 16.97 -7.10 11.17
C GLY A 293 16.19 -8.21 10.46
N ASN A 294 15.40 -8.97 11.23
CA ASN A 294 14.73 -10.17 10.75
C ASN A 294 13.42 -9.85 9.99
N TYR A 295 13.52 -9.11 8.87
CA TYR A 295 12.40 -8.82 7.96
C TYR A 295 12.60 -9.49 6.61
N GLY A 296 11.55 -10.14 6.10
CA GLY A 296 11.47 -10.54 4.71
C GLY A 296 11.25 -9.35 3.79
N ILE A 297 11.63 -9.52 2.53
CA ILE A 297 11.30 -8.61 1.43
C ILE A 297 10.12 -9.24 0.72
N TRP A 298 8.98 -8.54 0.68
CA TRP A 298 7.74 -9.09 0.10
C TRP A 298 7.36 -8.45 -1.21
N ASN A 299 7.80 -7.22 -1.46
CA ASN A 299 7.59 -6.52 -2.73
C ASN A 299 8.63 -5.39 -2.87
N ALA A 300 8.89 -4.94 -4.09
CA ALA A 300 9.61 -3.70 -4.38
C ALA A 300 9.05 -3.03 -5.65
N ALA A 301 9.05 -1.70 -5.67
CA ALA A 301 8.69 -0.92 -6.85
C ALA A 301 9.65 0.27 -7.04
N LYS A 302 9.69 0.77 -8.27
CA LYS A 302 10.39 2.01 -8.59
C LYS A 302 9.65 3.20 -7.99
N LEU A 303 10.39 4.27 -7.69
CA LEU A 303 9.84 5.55 -7.28
C LEU A 303 10.74 6.69 -7.76
N GLY A 304 10.45 7.23 -8.94
CA GLY A 304 11.33 8.21 -9.58
C GLY A 304 12.72 7.63 -9.83
N GLY A 305 13.77 8.22 -9.22
CA GLY A 305 15.15 7.69 -9.26
C GLY A 305 15.49 6.67 -8.17
N ASP A 306 14.56 6.47 -7.23
CA ASP A 306 14.72 5.63 -6.04
C ASP A 306 13.81 4.40 -6.12
N TYR A 307 13.70 3.68 -5.01
CA TYR A 307 12.85 2.50 -4.86
C TYR A 307 12.06 2.55 -3.56
N ILE A 308 10.96 1.82 -3.54
CA ILE A 308 10.24 1.46 -2.32
C ILE A 308 10.26 -0.05 -2.15
N VAL A 309 10.43 -0.50 -0.91
CA VAL A 309 10.54 -1.93 -0.58
C VAL A 309 9.62 -2.24 0.60
N GLN A 310 8.80 -3.28 0.48
CA GLN A 310 7.98 -3.78 1.57
C GLN A 310 8.80 -4.74 2.43
N LEU A 311 8.98 -4.37 3.69
CA LEU A 311 9.60 -5.20 4.71
C LEU A 311 8.52 -5.83 5.58
N GLY A 312 8.45 -7.16 5.58
CA GLY A 312 7.42 -7.89 6.31
C GLY A 312 7.97 -8.93 7.28
N SER A 313 7.20 -9.25 8.32
CA SER A 313 7.57 -10.26 9.30
C SER A 313 6.32 -10.89 9.90
N TYR A 314 6.10 -12.16 9.56
CA TYR A 314 5.07 -13.00 10.19
C TYR A 314 5.27 -13.13 11.71
N MET A 315 6.51 -13.03 12.18
CA MET A 315 6.86 -13.17 13.60
C MET A 315 6.42 -11.97 14.44
N THR A 316 6.47 -10.76 13.85
CA THR A 316 6.09 -9.52 14.54
C THR A 316 4.72 -9.02 14.11
N GLY A 317 4.05 -9.70 13.17
CA GLY A 317 2.80 -9.24 12.57
C GLY A 317 2.96 -7.97 11.73
N GLU A 318 4.17 -7.72 11.21
CA GLU A 318 4.45 -6.55 10.38
C GLU A 318 4.13 -6.88 8.93
N TYR A 319 3.07 -6.25 8.39
CA TYR A 319 2.61 -6.50 7.02
C TYR A 319 2.58 -5.25 6.14
N ALA A 320 2.82 -4.06 6.71
CA ALA A 320 2.54 -2.80 6.05
C ALA A 320 3.68 -1.77 6.22
N LYS A 321 4.89 -2.24 6.52
CA LYS A 321 6.08 -1.41 6.55
C LYS A 321 6.71 -1.31 5.16
N ILE A 322 6.76 -0.09 4.64
CA ILE A 322 7.44 0.26 3.40
C ILE A 322 8.67 1.11 3.76
N ILE A 323 9.79 0.87 3.11
CA ILE A 323 10.98 1.72 3.21
C ILE A 323 11.28 2.36 1.87
N LYS A 324 11.80 3.57 1.88
CA LYS A 324 12.34 4.23 0.69
C LYS A 324 13.84 4.01 0.65
N VAL A 325 14.32 3.47 -0.46
CA VAL A 325 15.73 3.13 -0.70
C VAL A 325 16.20 3.95 -1.88
N ASN A 326 17.24 4.76 -1.70
CA ASN A 326 17.80 5.53 -2.80
C ASN A 326 18.58 4.63 -3.77
N SER A 327 19.01 5.20 -4.91
CA SER A 327 19.84 4.48 -5.90
C SER A 327 21.19 3.95 -5.37
N GLU A 328 21.67 4.46 -4.23
CA GLU A 328 22.89 3.99 -3.55
C GLU A 328 22.60 2.90 -2.51
N GLY A 329 21.38 2.35 -2.48
CA GLY A 329 20.96 1.31 -1.54
C GLY A 329 20.83 1.78 -0.08
N VAL A 330 20.79 3.09 0.16
CA VAL A 330 20.61 3.68 1.49
C VAL A 330 19.13 3.85 1.77
N ILE A 331 18.70 3.41 2.95
CA ILE A 331 17.34 3.68 3.45
C ILE A 331 17.27 5.15 3.85
N ILE A 332 16.43 5.92 3.14
CA ILE A 332 16.28 7.37 3.35
C ILE A 332 14.98 7.72 4.06
N ASP A 333 13.99 6.83 4.04
CA ASP A 333 12.73 7.03 4.76
C ASP A 333 12.02 5.69 5.03
N SER A 334 10.98 5.72 5.87
CA SER A 334 10.10 4.59 6.12
C SER A 334 8.67 5.01 6.42
N PHE A 335 7.72 4.28 5.85
CA PHE A 335 6.29 4.47 6.00
C PHE A 335 5.69 3.23 6.65
N LEU A 336 4.79 3.43 7.61
CA LEU A 336 4.02 2.37 8.22
C LEU A 336 2.54 2.69 8.01
N TYR A 337 1.81 1.76 7.41
CA TYR A 337 0.37 1.91 7.22
C TYR A 337 -0.37 1.10 8.28
N ASP A 338 -0.72 1.75 9.38
CA ASP A 338 -1.45 1.16 10.49
C ASP A 338 -2.68 2.01 10.90
N SER A 339 -3.58 1.39 11.66
CA SER A 339 -4.74 2.06 12.24
C SER A 339 -5.10 1.38 13.56
N ASP A 340 -5.67 2.17 14.48
CA ASP A 340 -6.24 1.64 15.72
C ASP A 340 -7.41 0.67 15.45
N ASP A 341 -8.14 0.92 14.35
CA ASP A 341 -9.41 0.29 14.01
C ASP A 341 -9.25 -0.84 12.99
N ASN A 342 -8.15 -0.87 12.22
CA ASN A 342 -7.94 -1.86 11.17
C ASN A 342 -6.47 -2.28 11.06
N TYR A 343 -6.25 -3.55 10.75
CA TYR A 343 -4.96 -4.04 10.25
C TYR A 343 -4.93 -3.99 8.73
N TYR A 344 -3.80 -3.55 8.17
CA TYR A 344 -3.57 -3.49 6.74
C TYR A 344 -2.52 -4.51 6.30
N TYR A 345 -2.76 -5.12 5.15
CA TYR A 345 -1.89 -6.11 4.54
C TYR A 345 -1.61 -5.69 3.10
N VAL A 346 -0.43 -5.10 2.86
CA VAL A 346 -0.01 -4.72 1.51
C VAL A 346 0.33 -5.98 0.72
N ARG A 347 -0.17 -6.05 -0.50
CA ARG A 347 -0.10 -7.20 -1.41
C ARG A 347 0.66 -6.89 -2.68
N ASP A 348 0.50 -5.68 -3.19
CA ASP A 348 1.26 -5.21 -4.34
C ASP A 348 1.53 -3.71 -4.28
N MET A 349 2.53 -3.24 -5.03
CA MET A 349 2.80 -1.82 -5.18
C MET A 349 3.37 -1.47 -6.55
N ILE A 350 3.01 -0.31 -7.05
CA ILE A 350 3.51 0.20 -8.33
C ILE A 350 3.61 1.73 -8.30
N GLU A 351 4.57 2.28 -9.04
CA GLU A 351 4.58 3.70 -9.37
C GLU A 351 3.72 3.94 -10.61
N TYR A 352 2.80 4.90 -10.50
CA TYR A 352 1.95 5.31 -11.61
C TYR A 352 1.66 6.82 -11.50
N ASN A 353 1.94 7.58 -12.56
CA ASN A 353 1.80 9.04 -12.61
C ASN A 353 2.38 9.77 -11.38
N GLU A 354 3.64 9.48 -11.06
CA GLU A 354 4.38 10.10 -9.94
C GLU A 354 3.77 9.83 -8.55
N HIS A 355 2.83 8.90 -8.44
CA HIS A 355 2.27 8.45 -7.16
C HIS A 355 2.63 6.99 -6.92
N VAL A 356 2.66 6.62 -5.64
CA VAL A 356 2.78 5.23 -5.22
C VAL A 356 1.39 4.67 -5.03
N TYR A 357 1.05 3.61 -5.76
CA TYR A 357 -0.18 2.87 -5.56
C TYR A 357 0.14 1.63 -4.74
N LEU A 358 -0.61 1.41 -3.65
CA LEU A 358 -0.51 0.22 -2.82
C LEU A 358 -1.81 -0.56 -2.89
N SER A 359 -1.74 -1.78 -3.39
CA SER A 359 -2.83 -2.72 -3.33
C SER A 359 -2.73 -3.49 -2.03
N ALA A 360 -3.80 -3.46 -1.25
CA ALA A 360 -3.85 -4.03 0.08
C ALA A 360 -5.23 -4.62 0.38
N TYR A 361 -5.34 -5.26 1.54
CA TYR A 361 -6.63 -5.46 2.17
C TYR A 361 -6.58 -5.06 3.64
N SER A 362 -7.72 -4.65 4.17
CA SER A 362 -7.91 -4.34 5.56
C SER A 362 -8.87 -5.31 6.24
N VAL A 363 -8.66 -5.49 7.53
CA VAL A 363 -9.53 -6.25 8.43
C VAL A 363 -9.70 -5.48 9.74
N PRO A 364 -10.89 -5.47 10.35
CA PRO A 364 -11.12 -4.81 11.64
C PRO A 364 -10.15 -5.32 12.71
N ALA A 365 -9.53 -4.37 13.42
CA ALA A 365 -8.70 -4.68 14.57
C ALA A 365 -9.58 -5.12 15.75
N PRO A 366 -9.15 -6.12 16.54
CA PRO A 366 -9.88 -6.55 17.72
C PRO A 366 -9.89 -5.45 18.78
N ASP A 367 -10.90 -5.47 19.65
CA ASP A 367 -11.03 -4.51 20.76
C ASP A 367 -9.78 -4.53 21.66
N LYS A 368 -9.45 -3.41 22.31
CA LYS A 368 -8.21 -3.27 23.12
C LYS A 368 -8.04 -4.35 24.20
N GLY A 369 -9.12 -4.90 24.74
CA GLY A 369 -9.06 -6.00 25.72
C GLY A 369 -8.78 -7.38 25.10
N GLU A 370 -8.97 -7.52 23.79
CA GLU A 370 -8.79 -8.75 23.02
C GLU A 370 -7.43 -8.78 22.30
N LYS A 371 -6.85 -7.60 22.00
CA LYS A 371 -5.48 -7.45 21.44
C LYS A 371 -4.41 -8.19 22.27
N ASP A 372 -4.58 -8.30 23.58
CA ASP A 372 -3.63 -9.01 24.46
C ASP A 372 -3.81 -10.55 24.43
N ALA A 373 -5.01 -11.05 24.14
CA ALA A 373 -5.26 -12.48 23.94
C ALA A 373 -4.76 -12.95 22.56
N ASP A 374 -4.91 -12.11 21.53
CA ASP A 374 -4.53 -12.40 20.14
C ASP A 374 -3.03 -12.34 19.85
N LYS A 375 -2.21 -11.81 20.78
CA LYS A 375 -0.73 -11.90 20.71
C LYS A 375 -0.23 -13.34 20.60
N ASN A 376 -1.05 -14.33 21.02
CA ASN A 376 -0.72 -15.75 20.96
C ASN A 376 -1.40 -16.50 19.79
N ALA A 377 -2.16 -15.83 18.92
CA ALA A 377 -2.92 -16.46 17.82
C ALA A 377 -2.07 -16.87 16.60
N GLY A 378 -0.77 -17.11 16.79
CA GLY A 378 0.11 -17.68 15.75
C GLY A 378 0.26 -16.83 14.49
N GLY A 379 0.06 -15.50 14.57
CA GLY A 379 0.29 -14.55 13.48
C GLY A 379 -0.87 -14.40 12.46
N ARG A 380 -2.00 -15.10 12.64
CA ARG A 380 -3.17 -15.05 11.73
C ARG A 380 -4.24 -14.06 12.20
N HIS A 381 -3.83 -12.81 12.36
CA HIS A 381 -4.69 -11.75 12.91
C HIS A 381 -5.88 -11.40 12.00
N ASP A 382 -5.79 -11.69 10.71
CA ASP A 382 -6.82 -11.38 9.72
C ASP A 382 -8.07 -12.25 9.83
N ILE A 383 -7.94 -13.50 10.30
CA ILE A 383 -9.07 -14.42 10.51
C ILE A 383 -9.37 -14.71 11.98
N ALA A 384 -8.59 -14.20 12.93
CA ALA A 384 -8.74 -14.47 14.36
C ALA A 384 -10.18 -14.23 14.88
N PRO A 385 -10.87 -13.12 14.54
CA PRO A 385 -12.26 -12.91 14.99
C PRO A 385 -13.24 -13.98 14.51
N ILE A 386 -13.04 -14.49 13.28
CA ILE A 386 -13.88 -15.54 12.68
C ILE A 386 -13.64 -16.86 13.40
N LEU A 387 -12.37 -17.20 13.63
CA LEU A 387 -12.01 -18.43 14.35
C LEU A 387 -12.56 -18.43 15.76
N ARG A 388 -12.49 -17.29 16.46
CA ARG A 388 -13.07 -17.13 17.78
C ARG A 388 -14.58 -17.30 17.77
N TYR A 389 -15.28 -16.70 16.81
CA TYR A 389 -16.71 -16.92 16.65
C TYR A 389 -17.04 -18.41 16.51
N ILE A 390 -16.27 -19.15 15.70
CA ILE A 390 -16.46 -20.59 15.52
C ILE A 390 -16.22 -21.35 16.83
N PHE A 391 -15.09 -21.11 17.49
CA PHE A 391 -14.69 -21.87 18.69
C PHE A 391 -15.54 -21.52 19.92
N ASP A 392 -15.78 -20.25 20.21
CA ASP A 392 -16.57 -19.78 21.36
C ASP A 392 -18.03 -20.27 21.29
N ASN A 393 -18.54 -20.51 20.07
CA ASN A 393 -19.88 -21.02 19.84
C ASN A 393 -19.92 -22.53 19.52
N ASN A 394 -18.78 -23.23 19.59
CA ASN A 394 -18.65 -24.66 19.27
C ASN A 394 -19.23 -25.05 17.88
N ARG A 395 -19.02 -24.19 16.87
CA ARG A 395 -19.57 -24.32 15.51
C ARG A 395 -18.58 -24.98 14.55
N MET A 396 -18.04 -26.14 14.93
CA MET A 396 -17.06 -26.85 14.10
C MET A 396 -17.61 -27.29 12.74
N ASP A 397 -18.94 -27.46 12.62
CA ASP A 397 -19.65 -27.83 11.39
C ASP A 397 -20.31 -26.61 10.70
N ILE A 398 -19.70 -25.43 10.79
CA ILE A 398 -20.22 -24.21 10.16
C ILE A 398 -20.44 -24.40 8.65
N SER A 399 -21.61 -23.99 8.15
CA SER A 399 -21.94 -24.07 6.72
C SER A 399 -21.03 -23.17 5.89
N LYS A 400 -20.82 -23.53 4.61
CA LYS A 400 -20.03 -22.70 3.70
C LYS A 400 -20.66 -21.34 3.48
N GLU A 401 -21.99 -21.29 3.43
CA GLU A 401 -22.77 -20.07 3.21
C GLU A 401 -22.57 -19.09 4.38
N GLU A 402 -22.70 -19.59 5.62
CA GLU A 402 -22.50 -18.77 6.82
C GLU A 402 -21.04 -18.32 6.95
N LEU A 403 -20.08 -19.24 6.75
CA LEU A 403 -18.66 -18.91 6.82
C LEU A 403 -18.25 -17.90 5.73
N THR A 404 -18.74 -18.06 4.50
CA THR A 404 -18.44 -17.14 3.39
C THR A 404 -18.94 -15.75 3.72
N LYS A 405 -20.12 -15.63 4.33
CA LYS A 405 -20.65 -14.34 4.78
C LYS A 405 -19.75 -13.71 5.85
N LEU A 406 -19.36 -14.46 6.88
CA LEU A 406 -18.48 -13.95 7.94
C LEU A 406 -17.12 -13.49 7.40
N VAL A 407 -16.53 -14.26 6.48
CA VAL A 407 -15.27 -13.89 5.83
C VAL A 407 -15.45 -12.65 4.95
N ARG A 408 -16.53 -12.56 4.16
CA ARG A 408 -16.77 -11.36 3.33
C ARG A 408 -17.02 -10.10 4.15
N ASP A 409 -17.68 -10.22 5.30
CA ASP A 409 -17.93 -9.08 6.20
C ASP A 409 -16.63 -8.59 6.87
N GLN A 410 -15.62 -9.45 6.99
CA GLN A 410 -14.34 -9.15 7.65
C GLN A 410 -13.29 -8.49 6.73
N PHE A 411 -13.30 -8.80 5.42
CA PHE A 411 -12.22 -8.40 4.50
C PHE A 411 -12.67 -7.28 3.57
N THR A 412 -11.83 -6.24 3.43
CA THR A 412 -12.04 -5.16 2.45
C THR A 412 -10.77 -4.95 1.64
N ALA A 413 -10.85 -5.02 0.32
CA ALA A 413 -9.75 -4.65 -0.57
C ALA A 413 -9.58 -3.12 -0.51
N VAL A 414 -8.34 -2.66 -0.53
CA VAL A 414 -8.00 -1.23 -0.50
C VAL A 414 -6.91 -0.95 -1.52
N LEU A 415 -7.12 0.07 -2.36
CA LEU A 415 -6.08 0.67 -3.18
C LEU A 415 -5.76 2.03 -2.59
N LEU A 416 -4.56 2.20 -2.05
CA LEU A 416 -4.08 3.49 -1.53
C LEU A 416 -3.31 4.22 -2.63
N VAL A 417 -3.59 5.50 -2.78
CA VAL A 417 -2.81 6.42 -3.61
C VAL A 417 -1.99 7.29 -2.67
N CYS A 418 -0.69 7.06 -2.65
CA CYS A 418 0.23 7.65 -1.70
C CYS A 418 1.11 8.72 -2.33
N ASP A 419 1.39 9.76 -1.55
CA ASP A 419 2.42 10.73 -1.86
C ASP A 419 3.80 10.05 -1.98
N PRO A 420 4.56 10.26 -3.06
CA PRO A 420 5.87 9.61 -3.25
C PRO A 420 6.96 10.14 -2.30
N ILE A 421 6.77 11.32 -1.71
CA ILE A 421 7.79 11.90 -0.82
C ILE A 421 7.53 11.45 0.61
N SER A 422 6.32 11.65 1.10
CA SER A 422 5.93 11.40 2.49
C SER A 422 5.32 10.03 2.74
N GLY A 423 4.96 9.27 1.71
CA GLY A 423 4.19 8.02 1.83
C GLY A 423 2.76 8.22 2.31
N THR A 424 2.31 9.46 2.52
CA THR A 424 0.98 9.74 3.08
C THR A 424 -0.10 9.37 2.06
N PRO A 425 -1.13 8.57 2.43
CA PRO A 425 -2.29 8.35 1.56
C PRO A 425 -3.01 9.67 1.28
N LYS A 426 -3.23 9.98 -0.01
CA LYS A 426 -4.02 11.14 -0.49
C LYS A 426 -5.43 10.73 -0.86
N GLU A 427 -5.58 9.52 -1.38
CA GLU A 427 -6.84 8.98 -1.87
C GLU A 427 -6.86 7.46 -1.67
N PHE A 428 -8.04 6.88 -1.56
CA PHE A 428 -8.18 5.43 -1.57
C PHE A 428 -9.46 4.95 -2.25
N TYR A 429 -9.38 3.75 -2.81
CA TYR A 429 -10.51 2.98 -3.30
C TYR A 429 -10.69 1.74 -2.45
N SER A 430 -11.93 1.30 -2.26
CA SER A 430 -12.23 0.12 -1.43
C SER A 430 -13.30 -0.78 -2.03
N VAL A 431 -13.16 -2.09 -1.81
CA VAL A 431 -14.12 -3.11 -2.26
C VAL A 431 -14.35 -4.11 -1.13
N LYS A 432 -15.57 -4.14 -0.58
CA LYS A 432 -15.93 -5.07 0.51
C LYS A 432 -15.94 -6.53 0.06
N GLY A 433 -15.72 -7.44 1.01
CA GLY A 433 -15.69 -8.89 0.78
C GLY A 433 -14.61 -9.35 -0.19
N SER A 434 -13.52 -8.62 -0.27
CA SER A 434 -12.48 -8.83 -1.29
C SER A 434 -11.09 -8.54 -0.73
N LEU A 435 -10.06 -8.93 -1.48
CA LEU A 435 -8.66 -8.63 -1.18
C LEU A 435 -8.01 -7.90 -2.36
N GLY A 436 -7.23 -6.85 -2.09
CA GLY A 436 -6.38 -6.26 -3.12
C GLY A 436 -5.32 -7.27 -3.56
N SER A 437 -5.05 -7.30 -4.86
CA SER A 437 -4.09 -8.21 -5.47
C SER A 437 -3.17 -7.43 -6.42
N LYS A 438 -2.90 -7.96 -7.61
CA LYS A 438 -1.90 -7.42 -8.53
C LYS A 438 -2.21 -6.01 -9.04
N LEU A 439 -1.16 -5.21 -9.21
CA LEU A 439 -1.16 -3.94 -9.91
C LEU A 439 -0.36 -4.06 -11.21
N THR A 440 -0.91 -3.60 -12.32
CA THR A 440 -0.21 -3.60 -13.61
C THR A 440 -0.52 -2.32 -14.39
N ILE A 441 0.40 -1.93 -15.27
CA ILE A 441 0.12 -0.93 -16.30
C ILE A 441 -0.20 -1.69 -17.59
N ASN A 442 -1.37 -1.45 -18.17
CA ASN A 442 -1.79 -2.10 -19.41
C ASN A 442 -1.15 -1.45 -20.65
N ASP A 443 -1.39 -2.04 -21.83
CA ASP A 443 -0.84 -1.54 -23.10
C ASP A 443 -1.28 -0.10 -23.43
N SER A 444 -2.44 0.32 -22.91
CA SER A 444 -2.98 1.69 -23.03
C SER A 444 -2.37 2.68 -22.04
N GLN A 445 -1.38 2.28 -21.24
CA GLN A 445 -0.79 3.09 -20.16
C GLN A 445 -1.77 3.44 -19.04
N GLU A 446 -2.77 2.59 -18.81
CA GLU A 446 -3.74 2.72 -17.73
C GLU A 446 -3.38 1.76 -16.58
N LEU A 447 -3.67 2.19 -15.35
CA LEU A 447 -3.46 1.35 -14.18
C LEU A 447 -4.58 0.32 -14.08
N SER A 448 -4.23 -0.95 -13.96
CA SER A 448 -5.14 -2.05 -13.66
C SER A 448 -4.89 -2.57 -12.25
N TRP A 449 -5.96 -2.66 -11.47
CA TRP A 449 -5.98 -3.23 -10.13
C TRP A 449 -6.84 -4.48 -10.10
N ASP A 450 -6.20 -5.62 -9.87
CA ASP A 450 -6.88 -6.89 -9.68
C ASP A 450 -7.30 -7.05 -8.21
N VAL A 451 -8.55 -7.48 -8.02
CA VAL A 451 -9.19 -7.64 -6.72
C VAL A 451 -9.80 -9.04 -6.64
N GLU A 452 -9.44 -9.76 -5.59
CA GLU A 452 -9.89 -11.12 -5.33
C GLU A 452 -11.21 -11.08 -4.54
N SER A 453 -12.33 -11.25 -5.23
CA SER A 453 -13.66 -11.28 -4.62
C SER A 453 -13.94 -12.65 -3.99
N ILE A 454 -14.00 -12.70 -2.65
CA ILE A 454 -14.18 -13.95 -1.89
C ILE A 454 -15.52 -14.59 -2.28
N THR A 455 -15.47 -15.71 -2.97
CA THR A 455 -16.64 -16.32 -3.62
C THR A 455 -17.24 -17.44 -2.79
N GLU A 456 -16.39 -18.33 -2.29
CA GLU A 456 -16.79 -19.48 -1.46
C GLU A 456 -15.67 -19.77 -0.47
N THR A 457 -16.01 -20.06 0.78
CA THR A 457 -15.07 -20.54 1.80
C THR A 457 -15.56 -21.82 2.47
N PHE A 458 -14.61 -22.55 3.09
CA PHE A 458 -14.87 -23.74 3.89
C PHE A 458 -13.89 -23.79 5.07
N PHE A 459 -14.34 -24.37 6.18
CA PHE A 459 -13.56 -24.53 7.39
C PHE A 459 -12.76 -25.83 7.33
N SER A 460 -11.45 -25.77 7.61
CA SER A 460 -10.52 -26.90 7.58
C SER A 460 -9.54 -26.80 8.75
N PRO A 461 -9.98 -27.12 9.98
CA PRO A 461 -9.15 -26.93 11.18
C PRO A 461 -7.96 -27.90 11.29
N MET A 462 -7.89 -28.94 10.45
CA MET A 462 -6.89 -30.00 10.54
C MET A 462 -5.76 -29.91 9.50
N THR A 463 -5.66 -28.82 8.75
CA THR A 463 -4.62 -28.63 7.73
C THR A 463 -3.45 -27.79 8.25
N SER A 464 -2.23 -28.18 7.89
CA SER A 464 -1.01 -27.40 8.23
C SER A 464 -0.85 -26.14 7.40
N SER A 465 -1.54 -26.03 6.27
CA SER A 465 -1.39 -24.95 5.28
C SER A 465 -2.38 -23.80 5.41
N PHE A 466 -3.56 -24.03 5.97
CA PHE A 466 -4.62 -23.02 6.19
C PHE A 466 -5.62 -23.56 7.21
N THR A 467 -6.49 -22.70 7.73
CA THR A 467 -7.63 -23.03 8.59
C THR A 467 -8.95 -22.71 7.89
N ILE A 468 -8.98 -21.67 7.05
CA ILE A 468 -10.08 -21.32 6.16
C ILE A 468 -9.57 -21.39 4.73
N GLY A 469 -10.13 -22.31 3.95
CA GLY A 469 -9.89 -22.44 2.53
C GLY A 469 -11.03 -21.86 1.71
N GLY A 470 -10.81 -21.61 0.42
CA GLY A 470 -11.84 -21.06 -0.44
C GLY A 470 -11.34 -20.76 -1.84
N ALA A 471 -12.16 -20.02 -2.59
CA ALA A 471 -11.79 -19.49 -3.88
C ALA A 471 -12.38 -18.08 -4.07
N SER A 472 -11.70 -17.29 -4.89
CA SER A 472 -12.07 -15.93 -5.24
C SER A 472 -12.09 -15.75 -6.75
N TYR A 473 -13.14 -15.12 -7.27
CA TYR A 473 -13.12 -14.59 -8.64
C TYR A 473 -12.31 -13.30 -8.67
N VAL A 474 -11.52 -13.12 -9.73
CA VAL A 474 -10.77 -11.88 -9.93
C VAL A 474 -11.66 -10.87 -10.67
N TYR A 475 -11.74 -9.67 -10.11
CA TYR A 475 -12.26 -8.48 -10.77
C TYR A 475 -11.11 -7.54 -11.10
N ARG A 476 -11.17 -6.92 -12.28
CA ARG A 476 -10.19 -5.93 -12.70
C ARG A 476 -10.84 -4.55 -12.76
N TYR A 477 -10.22 -3.61 -12.07
CA TYR A 477 -10.57 -2.20 -12.06
C TYR A 477 -9.51 -1.42 -12.83
N VAL A 478 -9.92 -0.63 -13.82
CA VAL A 478 -9.01 0.14 -14.66
C VAL A 478 -9.16 1.62 -14.34
N PHE A 479 -8.04 2.31 -14.13
CA PHE A 479 -7.97 3.72 -13.79
C PHE A 479 -7.24 4.51 -14.87
N ASP A 480 -7.75 5.70 -15.15
CA ASP A 480 -7.08 6.63 -16.06
C ASP A 480 -5.85 7.27 -15.42
N LYS A 481 -5.17 8.11 -16.21
CA LYS A 481 -3.98 8.82 -15.76
C LYS A 481 -4.21 9.82 -14.61
N ASN A 482 -5.46 10.19 -14.34
CA ASN A 482 -5.82 11.07 -13.24
C ASN A 482 -6.25 10.27 -12.00
N GLY A 483 -6.13 8.94 -12.03
CA GLY A 483 -6.60 8.04 -10.97
C GLY A 483 -8.11 7.81 -10.99
N THR A 484 -8.83 8.24 -12.03
CA THR A 484 -10.28 8.07 -12.12
C THR A 484 -10.63 6.67 -12.62
N LEU A 485 -11.52 5.97 -11.92
CA LEU A 485 -12.03 4.65 -12.35
C LEU A 485 -12.75 4.74 -13.71
N LEU A 486 -12.25 4.00 -14.70
CA LEU A 486 -12.78 3.92 -16.05
C LEU A 486 -13.72 2.72 -16.25
N SER A 487 -13.33 1.56 -15.74
CA SER A 487 -14.08 0.33 -15.94
C SER A 487 -13.86 -0.68 -14.82
N GLN A 488 -14.81 -1.61 -14.74
CA GLN A 488 -14.79 -2.76 -13.85
C GLN A 488 -15.23 -3.97 -14.67
N GLU A 489 -14.47 -5.06 -14.60
CA GLU A 489 -14.82 -6.32 -15.25
C GLU A 489 -14.56 -7.53 -14.35
N LYS A 490 -15.39 -8.57 -14.51
CA LYS A 490 -15.12 -9.89 -13.93
C LYS A 490 -14.30 -10.69 -14.94
N THR A 491 -13.04 -10.96 -14.64
CA THR A 491 -12.09 -11.52 -15.63
C THR A 491 -12.36 -12.99 -15.97
N GLY A 492 -13.12 -13.67 -15.13
CA GLY A 492 -13.35 -15.12 -15.20
C GLY A 492 -12.22 -15.96 -14.59
N GLU A 493 -11.11 -15.34 -14.20
CA GLU A 493 -10.04 -15.98 -13.45
C GLU A 493 -10.49 -16.31 -12.02
N VAL A 494 -10.00 -17.44 -11.51
CA VAL A 494 -10.29 -17.94 -10.17
C VAL A 494 -8.98 -18.26 -9.46
N VAL A 495 -8.80 -17.65 -8.30
CA VAL A 495 -7.64 -17.88 -7.42
C VAL A 495 -8.05 -18.56 -6.12
N ASN A 496 -7.09 -19.23 -5.47
CA ASN A 496 -7.34 -19.90 -4.19
C ASN A 496 -7.33 -18.90 -3.04
N PHE A 497 -8.36 -18.93 -2.20
CA PHE A 497 -8.34 -18.26 -0.89
C PHE A 497 -7.81 -19.23 0.17
N ARG A 498 -6.74 -18.88 0.87
CA ARG A 498 -6.13 -19.70 1.93
C ARG A 498 -5.68 -18.81 3.07
N ARG A 499 -6.22 -19.03 4.27
CA ARG A 499 -5.86 -18.33 5.52
C ARG A 499 -5.80 -19.27 6.71
#